data_AF-A0A5N8UDT0-F1
#
_entry.id   AF-A0A5N8UDT0-F1
#
_cell.length_a   1.000
_cell.length_b   1.000
_cell.length_c   1.000
_cell.angle_alpha   90.00
_cell.angle_beta   90.00
_cell.angle_gamma   90.00
#
_symmetry.space_group_name_H-M   'P 1'
#
loop_
_entity.id
_entity.type
_entity.pdbx_description
1 polymer ?
#
loop_
_entity_poly.entity_id
_entity_poly.type
_entity_poly.pdbx_seq_one_letter_code
_entity_poly.pdbx_strand_id
1 'polypeptide(L)'
;MTTKQRVTHAILFELFALVIVVPLAIIITGKDTSELLLVAIGLSVYAVIWNYFYNIWFDKHFGNNRNKRSIGTRIGHALGFEGGIIVATLPIVSWFLGISIFAAFILEFTFLVLFFFYAIAFNYVYDRVCQRLLTTPV
;
A
#
# COMPACT_ATOMS: atom_id res chain seq x y z
N MET A 1 8.86 20.51 -9.96
CA MET A 1 9.81 19.44 -9.61
C MET A 1 10.57 19.00 -10.85
N THR A 2 11.89 19.10 -10.85
CA THR A 2 12.77 18.53 -11.88
C THR A 2 12.82 17.00 -11.78
N THR A 3 13.25 16.29 -12.82
CA THR A 3 13.38 14.82 -12.80
C THR A 3 14.26 14.33 -11.65
N LYS A 4 15.33 15.05 -11.34
CA LYS A 4 16.22 14.75 -10.21
C LYS A 4 15.47 14.79 -8.87
N GLN A 5 14.65 15.83 -8.64
CA GLN A 5 13.85 15.94 -7.41
C GLN A 5 12.83 14.81 -7.28
N ARG A 6 12.20 14.38 -8.38
CA ARG A 6 11.25 13.26 -8.37
C ARG A 6 11.93 11.94 -7.98
N VAL A 7 13.11 11.68 -8.53
CA VAL A 7 13.89 10.47 -8.20
C VAL A 7 14.35 10.51 -6.75
N THR A 8 14.89 11.64 -6.28
CA THR A 8 15.31 11.79 -4.88
C THR A 8 14.14 11.65 -3.92
N HIS A 9 12.98 12.23 -4.21
CA HIS A 9 11.76 12.06 -3.43
C HIS A 9 11.38 10.58 -3.32
N ALA A 10 11.28 9.88 -4.46
CA ALA A 10 10.88 8.48 -4.49
C ALA A 10 11.85 7.57 -3.70
N ILE A 11 13.16 7.78 -3.86
CA ILE A 11 14.17 6.99 -3.13
C ILE A 11 14.08 7.25 -1.61
N LEU A 12 13.96 8.51 -1.21
CA LEU A 12 13.86 8.85 0.22
C LEU A 12 12.56 8.30 0.82
N PHE A 13 11.44 8.43 0.11
CA PHE A 13 10.15 7.88 0.52
C PHE A 13 10.28 6.38 0.79
N GLU A 14 10.81 5.63 -0.16
CA GLU A 14 10.93 4.18 0.00
C GLU A 14 11.89 3.81 1.14
N LEU A 15 13.02 4.50 1.24
CA LEU A 15 14.03 4.18 2.25
C LEU A 15 13.53 4.43 3.67
N PHE A 16 12.86 5.55 3.93
CA PHE A 16 12.27 5.83 5.23
C PHE A 16 11.10 4.89 5.54
N ALA A 17 10.29 4.54 4.54
CA ALA A 17 9.24 3.54 4.72
C ALA A 17 9.82 2.20 5.17
N LEU A 18 10.87 1.70 4.50
CA LEU A 18 11.51 0.43 4.85
C LEU A 18 12.10 0.43 6.26
N VAL A 19 12.76 1.53 6.68
CA VAL A 19 13.33 1.66 8.04
C VAL A 19 12.26 1.52 9.13
N ILE A 20 11.01 1.92 8.86
CA ILE A 20 9.91 1.84 9.84
C ILE A 20 9.16 0.51 9.72
N VAL A 21 8.84 0.10 8.50
CA VAL A 21 8.01 -1.07 8.21
C VAL A 21 8.72 -2.36 8.59
N VAL A 22 10.00 -2.52 8.26
CA VAL A 22 10.73 -3.78 8.48
C VAL A 22 10.81 -4.15 9.98
N PRO A 23 11.23 -3.26 10.90
CA PRO A 23 11.23 -3.59 12.33
C PRO A 23 9.84 -3.89 12.88
N LEU A 24 8.81 -3.13 12.47
CA LEU A 24 7.43 -3.37 12.91
C LEU A 24 6.93 -4.74 12.44
N ALA A 25 7.22 -5.11 11.20
CA ALA A 25 6.87 -6.40 10.63
C ALA A 25 7.52 -7.55 11.41
N ILE A 26 8.81 -7.42 11.76
CA ILE A 26 9.54 -8.41 12.57
C ILE A 26 8.93 -8.51 13.97
N ILE A 27 8.57 -7.38 14.61
CA ILE A 27 7.96 -7.37 15.95
C ILE A 27 6.58 -8.04 15.95
N ILE A 28 5.76 -7.78 14.92
CA ILE A 28 4.39 -8.30 14.84
C ILE A 28 4.40 -9.80 14.52
N THR A 29 5.28 -10.23 13.62
CA THR A 29 5.26 -11.60 13.07
C THR A 29 6.28 -12.54 13.72
N GLY A 30 7.32 -12.00 14.35
CA GLY A 30 8.48 -12.75 14.83
C GLY A 30 9.33 -13.39 13.72
N LYS A 31 9.09 -13.03 12.45
CA LYS A 31 9.76 -13.62 11.29
C LYS A 31 10.96 -12.83 10.81
N ASP A 32 11.81 -13.48 10.04
CA ASP A 32 12.98 -12.88 9.44
C ASP A 32 12.61 -11.98 8.24
N THR A 33 13.53 -11.09 7.88
CA THR A 33 13.30 -10.14 6.78
C THR A 33 13.10 -10.85 5.43
N SER A 34 13.70 -12.02 5.23
CA SER A 34 13.59 -12.82 4.01
C SER A 34 12.18 -13.32 3.76
N GLU A 35 11.55 -13.94 4.77
CA GLU A 35 10.16 -14.42 4.65
C GLU A 35 9.20 -13.26 4.39
N LEU A 36 9.38 -12.14 5.09
CA LEU A 36 8.56 -10.94 4.93
C LEU A 36 8.70 -10.32 3.53
N LEU A 37 9.91 -10.27 2.98
CA LEU A 37 10.16 -9.78 1.63
C LEU A 37 9.47 -10.67 0.57
N LEU A 38 9.54 -12.00 0.73
CA LEU A 38 8.88 -12.95 -0.15
C LEU A 38 7.36 -12.76 -0.13
N VAL A 39 6.77 -12.60 1.05
CA VAL A 39 5.34 -12.30 1.20
C VAL A 39 5.00 -10.98 0.51
N ALA A 40 5.77 -9.92 0.74
CA ALA A 40 5.52 -8.61 0.12
C ALA A 40 5.53 -8.67 -1.41
N ILE A 41 6.50 -9.38 -2.00
CA ILE A 41 6.57 -9.58 -3.45
C ILE A 41 5.37 -10.39 -3.94
N GLY A 42 5.05 -11.51 -3.28
CA GLY A 42 3.91 -12.37 -3.64
C GLY A 42 2.57 -11.62 -3.57
N LEU A 43 2.35 -10.85 -2.51
CA LEU A 43 1.15 -10.02 -2.34
C LEU A 43 1.07 -8.91 -3.39
N SER A 44 2.19 -8.28 -3.76
CA SER A 44 2.23 -7.27 -4.82
C SER A 44 1.81 -7.86 -6.18
N VAL A 45 2.36 -9.02 -6.54
CA VAL A 45 1.97 -9.74 -7.76
C VAL A 45 0.50 -10.13 -7.72
N TYR A 46 0.04 -10.68 -6.59
CA TYR A 46 -1.37 -11.03 -6.39
C TYR A 46 -2.29 -9.81 -6.54
N ALA A 47 -1.93 -8.67 -5.94
CA ALA A 47 -2.71 -7.44 -6.01
C ALA A 47 -2.86 -6.92 -7.44
N VAL A 48 -1.81 -7.00 -8.27
CA VAL A 48 -1.88 -6.62 -9.69
C VAL A 48 -2.83 -7.55 -10.44
N ILE A 49 -2.73 -8.86 -10.22
CA ILE A 49 -3.59 -9.87 -10.84
C ILE A 49 -5.06 -9.65 -10.44
N TRP A 50 -5.31 -9.51 -9.13
CA TRP A 50 -6.64 -9.28 -8.58
C TRP A 50 -7.25 -7.97 -9.11
N ASN A 51 -6.48 -6.88 -9.14
CA ASN A 51 -6.90 -5.60 -9.72
C ASN A 51 -7.35 -5.75 -11.18
N TYR A 52 -6.64 -6.53 -11.98
CA TYR A 52 -7.05 -6.79 -13.36
C TYR A 52 -8.39 -7.54 -13.43
N PHE A 53 -8.49 -8.70 -12.76
CA PHE A 53 -9.68 -9.54 -12.82
C PHE A 53 -10.91 -8.89 -12.18
N TYR A 54 -10.74 -8.25 -11.03
CA TYR A 54 -11.83 -7.57 -10.34
C TYR A 54 -12.37 -6.40 -11.16
N ASN A 55 -11.50 -5.61 -11.79
CA ASN A 55 -11.94 -4.52 -12.67
C ASN A 55 -12.74 -5.05 -13.87
N ILE A 56 -12.30 -6.13 -14.52
CA ILE A 56 -13.05 -6.75 -15.62
C ILE A 56 -14.40 -7.25 -15.14
N TRP A 57 -14.43 -7.98 -14.03
CA TRP A 57 -15.66 -8.50 -13.45
C TRP A 57 -16.62 -7.36 -13.14
N PHE A 58 -16.15 -6.31 -12.46
CA PHE A 58 -16.99 -5.18 -12.07
C PHE A 58 -17.49 -4.40 -13.29
N ASP A 59 -16.62 -4.15 -14.26
CA ASP A 59 -16.96 -3.43 -15.49
C ASP A 59 -17.98 -4.20 -16.35
N LYS A 60 -17.96 -5.55 -16.31
CA LYS A 60 -18.98 -6.40 -16.96
C LYS A 60 -20.36 -6.29 -16.31
N HIS A 61 -20.44 -6.17 -14.98
CA HIS A 61 -21.72 -6.13 -14.24
C HIS A 61 -22.30 -4.71 -14.13
N PHE A 62 -21.46 -3.69 -14.04
CA PHE A 62 -21.87 -2.30 -13.80
C PHE A 62 -21.57 -1.35 -14.97
N GLY A 63 -21.11 -1.90 -16.10
CA GLY A 63 -20.87 -1.19 -17.35
C GLY A 63 -19.53 -0.45 -17.41
N ASN A 64 -18.95 -0.38 -18.61
CA ASN A 64 -17.63 0.24 -18.86
C ASN A 64 -17.59 1.77 -18.68
N ASN A 65 -18.74 2.43 -18.52
CA ASN A 65 -18.82 3.90 -18.56
C ASN A 65 -18.50 4.53 -17.19
N ARG A 66 -17.21 4.51 -16.81
CA ARG A 66 -16.70 4.95 -15.50
C ARG A 66 -17.13 6.37 -15.09
N ASN A 67 -17.31 7.28 -16.04
CA ASN A 67 -17.71 8.67 -15.78
C ASN A 67 -19.18 8.84 -15.37
N LYS A 68 -20.06 7.88 -15.69
CA LYS A 68 -21.49 7.93 -15.32
C LYS A 68 -21.81 7.20 -14.02
N ARG A 69 -20.81 6.61 -13.34
CA ARG A 69 -21.03 5.86 -12.09
C ARG A 69 -21.39 6.80 -10.94
N SER A 70 -22.45 6.46 -10.21
CA SER A 70 -22.83 7.15 -8.98
C SER A 70 -21.76 6.97 -7.90
N ILE A 71 -21.75 7.87 -6.90
CA ILE A 71 -20.85 7.76 -5.74
C ILE A 71 -21.06 6.41 -5.02
N GLY A 72 -22.30 5.94 -4.91
CA GLY A 72 -22.62 4.65 -4.30
C GLY A 72 -21.96 3.47 -5.02
N THR A 73 -21.97 3.45 -6.36
CA THR A 73 -21.30 2.42 -7.15
C THR A 73 -19.78 2.47 -6.97
N ARG A 74 -19.19 3.65 -6.80
CA ARG A 74 -17.75 3.81 -6.53
C ARG A 74 -17.35 3.29 -5.15
N ILE A 75 -18.15 3.58 -4.12
CA ILE A 75 -17.93 3.07 -2.77
C ILE A 75 -18.07 1.54 -2.76
N GLY A 76 -19.13 1.00 -3.38
CA GLY A 76 -19.31 -0.44 -3.51
C GLY A 76 -18.16 -1.14 -4.25
N HIS A 77 -17.66 -0.53 -5.34
CA HIS A 77 -16.48 -1.01 -6.07
C HIS A 77 -15.26 -1.09 -5.16
N ALA A 78 -14.94 0.00 -4.45
CA ALA A 78 -13.79 0.09 -3.58
C ALA A 78 -13.88 -0.89 -2.39
N LEU A 79 -15.04 -0.97 -1.73
CA LEU A 79 -15.25 -1.90 -0.62
C LEU A 79 -15.17 -3.37 -1.07
N GLY A 80 -15.74 -3.71 -2.22
CA GLY A 80 -15.63 -5.06 -2.77
C GLY A 80 -14.22 -5.40 -3.24
N PHE A 81 -13.47 -4.43 -3.75
CA PHE A 81 -12.08 -4.60 -4.16
C PHE A 81 -11.21 -4.90 -2.96
N GLU A 82 -11.25 -4.02 -1.95
CA GLU A 82 -10.44 -4.11 -0.74
C GLU A 82 -10.82 -5.34 0.07
N GLY A 83 -12.12 -5.58 0.26
CA GLY A 83 -12.62 -6.75 0.97
C GLY A 83 -12.24 -8.06 0.27
N GLY A 84 -12.29 -8.11 -1.06
CA GLY A 84 -11.88 -9.28 -1.82
C GLY A 84 -10.37 -9.56 -1.74
N ILE A 85 -9.54 -8.51 -1.71
CA ILE A 85 -8.11 -8.65 -1.43
C ILE A 85 -7.92 -9.27 -0.04
N ILE A 86 -8.45 -8.64 1.01
CA ILE A 86 -8.26 -9.05 2.41
C ILE A 86 -8.68 -10.51 2.63
N VAL A 87 -9.83 -10.93 2.07
CA VAL A 87 -10.32 -12.30 2.21
C VAL A 87 -9.35 -13.33 1.63
N ALA A 88 -8.62 -12.98 0.58
CA ALA A 88 -7.64 -13.86 -0.05
C ALA A 88 -6.25 -13.75 0.57
N THR A 89 -5.81 -12.53 0.94
CA THR A 89 -4.46 -12.30 1.44
C THR A 89 -4.30 -12.77 2.88
N LEU A 90 -5.30 -12.58 3.76
CA LEU A 90 -5.19 -12.98 5.16
C LEU A 90 -4.89 -14.48 5.35
N PRO A 91 -5.60 -15.43 4.70
CA PRO A 91 -5.27 -16.85 4.83
C PRO A 91 -3.89 -17.19 4.26
N ILE A 92 -3.50 -16.57 3.14
CA ILE A 92 -2.20 -16.82 2.50
C ILE A 92 -1.06 -16.35 3.39
N VAL A 93 -1.15 -15.13 3.91
CA VAL A 93 -0.15 -14.54 4.81
C VAL A 93 -0.07 -15.33 6.12
N SER A 94 -1.22 -15.66 6.70
CA SER A 94 -1.31 -16.48 7.91
C SER A 94 -0.64 -17.83 7.73
N TRP A 95 -0.95 -18.53 6.63
CA TRP A 95 -0.36 -19.84 6.33
C TRP A 95 1.14 -19.75 6.05
N PHE A 96 1.57 -18.80 5.20
CA PHE A 96 2.97 -18.69 4.78
C PHE A 96 3.89 -18.27 5.93
N LEU A 97 3.47 -17.27 6.71
CA LEU A 97 4.24 -16.82 7.88
C LEU A 97 3.99 -17.71 9.09
N GLY A 98 3.06 -18.66 9.06
CA GLY A 98 2.72 -19.49 10.22
C GLY A 98 2.20 -18.69 11.41
N ILE A 99 1.56 -17.54 11.16
CA ILE A 99 0.95 -16.68 12.17
C ILE A 99 -0.56 -16.88 12.19
N SER A 100 -1.24 -16.47 13.26
CA SER A 100 -2.71 -16.53 13.29
C SER A 100 -3.33 -15.57 12.27
N ILE A 101 -4.54 -15.87 11.79
CA ILE A 101 -5.29 -14.97 10.89
C ILE A 101 -5.47 -13.58 11.52
N PHE A 102 -5.66 -13.53 12.85
CA PHE A 102 -5.76 -12.27 13.57
C PHE A 102 -4.44 -11.48 13.58
N ALA A 103 -3.30 -12.15 13.74
CA ALA A 103 -1.99 -11.50 13.62
C ALA A 103 -1.73 -10.98 12.19
N ALA A 104 -2.11 -11.76 11.16
CA ALA A 104 -2.05 -11.31 9.77
C ALA A 104 -2.93 -10.08 9.52
N PHE A 105 -4.14 -10.05 10.11
CA PHE A 105 -5.02 -8.89 10.05
C PHE A 105 -4.44 -7.65 10.72
N ILE A 106 -3.85 -7.80 11.91
CA ILE A 106 -3.14 -6.70 12.59
C ILE A 106 -1.97 -6.19 11.75
N LEU A 107 -1.22 -7.08 11.10
CA LEU A 107 -0.11 -6.72 10.23
C LEU A 107 -0.59 -5.86 9.05
N GLU A 108 -1.61 -6.34 8.30
CA GLU A 108 -2.17 -5.58 7.18
C GLU A 108 -2.77 -4.24 7.62
N PHE A 109 -3.55 -4.24 8.70
CA PHE A 109 -4.16 -3.02 9.23
C PHE A 109 -3.10 -2.01 9.68
N THR A 110 -2.03 -2.48 10.34
CA THR A 110 -0.91 -1.66 10.77
C THR A 110 -0.21 -1.04 9.58
N PHE A 111 0.07 -1.81 8.52
CA PHE A 111 0.67 -1.26 7.31
C PHE A 111 -0.24 -0.25 6.63
N LEU A 112 -1.53 -0.54 6.50
CA LEU A 112 -2.49 0.39 5.88
C LEU A 112 -2.52 1.73 6.62
N VAL A 113 -2.67 1.70 7.95
CA VAL A 113 -2.72 2.90 8.78
C VAL A 113 -1.37 3.63 8.76
N LEU A 114 -0.27 2.89 8.90
CA LEU A 114 1.08 3.44 8.89
C LEU A 114 1.36 4.16 7.58
N PHE A 115 1.16 3.51 6.42
CA PHE A 115 1.42 4.11 5.12
C PHE A 115 0.52 5.32 4.85
N PHE A 116 -0.75 5.29 5.30
CA PHE A 116 -1.65 6.43 5.16
C PHE A 116 -1.10 7.69 5.83
N PHE A 117 -0.74 7.60 7.12
CA PHE A 117 -0.20 8.74 7.86
C PHE A 117 1.23 9.09 7.43
N TYR A 118 2.06 8.08 7.19
CA TYR A 118 3.43 8.23 6.72
C TYR A 118 3.48 9.01 5.40
N ALA A 119 2.64 8.65 4.43
CA ALA A 119 2.65 9.31 3.13
C ALA A 119 2.28 10.78 3.24
N ILE A 120 1.27 11.12 4.05
CA ILE A 120 0.87 12.52 4.29
C ILE A 120 2.02 13.28 4.96
N ALA A 121 2.58 12.74 6.04
CA ALA A 121 3.64 13.38 6.80
C ALA A 121 4.91 13.58 5.97
N PHE A 122 5.37 12.55 5.27
CA PHE A 122 6.57 12.60 4.44
C PHE A 122 6.40 13.62 3.31
N ASN A 123 5.29 13.58 2.57
CA ASN A 123 5.06 14.52 1.48
C ASN A 123 5.02 15.96 1.98
N TYR A 124 4.31 16.21 3.10
CA TYR A 124 4.28 17.53 3.71
C TYR A 124 5.67 18.03 4.12
N VAL A 125 6.48 17.19 4.78
CA VAL A 125 7.83 17.56 5.21
C VAL A 125 8.74 17.79 4.00
N TYR A 126 8.71 16.90 3.01
CA TYR A 126 9.53 17.01 1.81
C TYR A 126 9.25 18.31 1.04
N ASP A 127 7.97 18.66 0.89
CA ASP A 127 7.56 19.90 0.22
C ASP A 127 8.04 21.12 0.97
N ARG A 128 7.94 21.14 2.31
CA ARG A 128 8.45 22.22 3.16
C ARG A 128 9.97 22.37 3.06
N VAL A 129 10.71 21.26 3.04
CA VAL A 129 12.17 21.25 2.89
C VAL A 129 12.57 21.77 1.50
N CYS A 130 11.92 21.29 0.44
CA CYS A 130 12.15 21.75 -0.92
C CYS A 130 11.85 23.25 -1.08
N GLN A 131 10.75 23.74 -0.50
CA GLN A 131 10.45 25.18 -0.49
C GLN A 131 11.57 25.98 0.16
N ARG A 132 12.03 25.59 1.36
CA ARG A 132 13.11 26.29 2.08
C ARG A 132 14.42 26.34 1.29
N LEU A 133 14.79 25.24 0.65
CA LEU A 133 16.02 25.13 -0.16
C LEU A 133 15.96 25.93 -1.47
N LEU A 134 14.77 26.22 -1.99
CA LEU A 134 14.56 27.04 -3.19
C LEU A 134 14.38 28.53 -2.88
N THR A 135 14.12 28.90 -1.62
CA THR A 135 13.93 30.28 -1.17
C THR A 135 15.15 30.91 -0.50
N THR A 136 16.27 30.20 -0.34
CA THR A 136 17.54 30.82 0.08
C THR A 136 18.06 31.70 -1.06
N PRO A 137 18.11 33.04 -0.90
CA PRO A 137 18.78 33.90 -1.87
C PRO A 137 20.28 33.59 -1.81
N VAL A 138 20.87 33.38 -2.99
CA VAL A 138 22.33 33.34 -3.18
C VAL A 138 22.89 34.74 -2.98
#